data_AF-A0A2D7JTQ4-F1
#
_entry.id   AF-A0A2D7JTQ4-F1
#
_cell.length_a   1.000
_cell.length_b   1.000
_cell.length_c   1.000
_cell.angle_alpha   90.00
_cell.angle_beta   90.00
_cell.angle_gamma   90.00
#
_symmetry.space_group_name_H-M   'P 1'
#
loop_
_entity.id
_entity.type
_entity.pdbx_description
1 polymer ?
#
loop_
_entity_poly.entity_id
_entity_poly.type
_entity_poly.pdbx_seq_one_letter_code
_entity_poly.pdbx_strand_id
1 'polypeptide(L)'
;MGLFQCNASILLISGNDLMTFLDGLSTNQISGPCTAPFTKENAKIIDVCDVIPVGDNIALVGYAEYKDDLVNHLSKRILARGISITDISHLNDVFIGISPNTVPDGATVHDSTFGWMMICPKSRSYRSTWTEEEWSEHRVMNSIPFHGHEITQDRHPYSCGLETLVHPQKGCYIGQEILTRMRTRGKTGKTMHRELNPVENATTVGHTHSLSIKRS
;
A
#
# COMPACT_ATOMS: atom_id res chain seq x y z
N MET A 1 -6.06 -17.45 -13.05
CA MET A 1 -4.99 -16.70 -12.37
C MET A 1 -4.85 -15.40 -13.09
N GLY A 2 -4.71 -14.30 -12.37
CA GLY A 2 -4.84 -12.97 -12.96
C GLY A 2 -3.95 -11.97 -12.25
N LEU A 3 -3.14 -11.27 -13.03
CA LEU A 3 -2.19 -10.28 -12.54
C LEU A 3 -2.38 -8.98 -13.32
N PHE A 4 -2.53 -7.90 -12.57
CA PHE A 4 -2.58 -6.54 -13.05
C PHE A 4 -1.21 -5.89 -12.86
N GLN A 5 -0.76 -5.09 -13.82
CA GLN A 5 0.50 -4.34 -13.69
C GLN A 5 0.22 -3.00 -13.01
N CYS A 6 0.82 -2.79 -11.84
CA CYS A 6 0.59 -1.60 -11.03
C CYS A 6 1.50 -0.45 -11.47
N ASN A 7 0.99 0.78 -11.38
CA ASN A 7 1.82 1.98 -11.42
C ASN A 7 2.54 2.18 -10.07
N ALA A 8 3.57 1.39 -9.82
CA ALA A 8 4.27 1.33 -8.53
C ALA A 8 5.61 2.09 -8.54
N SER A 9 5.99 2.61 -7.38
CA SER A 9 7.38 2.99 -7.08
C SER A 9 8.05 1.91 -6.23
N ILE A 10 9.34 1.70 -6.45
CA ILE A 10 10.15 0.76 -5.67
C ILE A 10 11.38 1.49 -5.17
N LEU A 11 11.44 1.69 -3.86
CA LEU A 11 12.57 2.32 -3.18
C LEU A 11 13.39 1.22 -2.49
N LEU A 12 14.64 1.04 -2.93
CA LEU A 12 15.59 0.20 -2.22
C LEU A 12 16.21 1.01 -1.07
N ILE A 13 15.93 0.58 0.15
CA ILE A 13 16.42 1.19 1.37
C ILE A 13 17.55 0.33 1.93
N SER A 14 18.70 0.93 2.18
CA SER A 14 19.89 0.28 2.70
C SER A 14 20.38 1.00 3.96
N GLY A 15 21.04 0.29 4.86
CA GLY A 15 21.57 0.84 6.11
C GLY A 15 21.23 -0.02 7.31
N ASN A 16 21.40 0.55 8.51
CA ASN A 16 21.15 -0.16 9.77
C ASN A 16 19.74 0.09 10.30
N ASP A 17 19.22 -0.85 11.08
CA ASP A 17 17.94 -0.73 11.80
C ASP A 17 16.73 -0.39 10.90
N LEU A 18 16.72 -0.85 9.66
CA LEU A 18 15.72 -0.47 8.66
C LEU A 18 14.29 -0.81 9.09
N MET A 19 14.08 -2.00 9.66
CA MET A 19 12.77 -2.43 10.16
C MET A 19 12.27 -1.50 11.26
N THR A 20 13.11 -1.22 12.27
CA THR A 20 12.80 -0.30 13.37
C THR A 20 12.56 1.12 12.87
N PHE A 21 13.33 1.56 11.88
CA PHE A 21 13.12 2.86 11.24
C PHE A 21 11.76 2.96 10.58
N LEU A 22 11.39 2.00 9.72
CA LEU A 22 10.09 2.00 9.04
C LEU A 22 8.95 1.79 10.02
N ASP A 23 9.13 0.93 11.05
CA ASP A 23 8.13 0.71 12.09
C ASP A 23 7.76 2.03 12.80
N GLY A 24 8.74 2.86 13.14
CA GLY A 24 8.47 4.17 13.77
C GLY A 24 7.72 5.17 12.87
N LEU A 25 7.59 4.91 11.57
CA LEU A 25 6.98 5.81 10.59
C LEU A 25 5.64 5.31 10.03
N SER A 26 5.32 4.03 10.25
CA SER A 26 4.12 3.41 9.70
C SER A 26 3.10 3.07 10.78
N THR A 27 1.83 2.96 10.36
CA THR A 27 0.73 2.61 11.27
C THR A 27 0.68 1.13 11.61
N ASN A 28 1.31 0.26 10.80
CA ASN A 28 1.33 -1.20 11.01
C ASN A 28 2.60 -1.65 11.72
N GLN A 29 2.58 -2.78 12.42
CA GLN A 29 3.78 -3.34 13.05
C GLN A 29 4.68 -4.00 12.00
N ILE A 30 5.91 -3.50 11.85
CA ILE A 30 6.90 -4.03 10.89
C ILE A 30 7.86 -4.94 11.65
N SER A 31 7.59 -6.24 11.62
CA SER A 31 8.46 -7.31 12.16
C SER A 31 9.00 -8.26 11.08
N GLY A 32 8.63 -8.02 9.83
CA GLY A 32 8.93 -8.85 8.67
C GLY A 32 8.25 -8.27 7.43
N PRO A 33 8.09 -9.06 6.36
CA PRO A 33 7.37 -8.62 5.17
C PRO A 33 5.92 -8.29 5.50
N CYS A 34 5.45 -7.09 5.12
CA CYS A 34 4.06 -6.67 5.36
C CYS A 34 3.66 -5.45 4.53
N THR A 35 2.35 -5.21 4.40
CA THR A 35 1.80 -3.94 3.93
C THR A 35 1.61 -2.96 5.09
N ALA A 36 2.00 -1.70 4.93
CA ALA A 36 1.96 -0.69 5.98
C ALA A 36 1.60 0.72 5.46
N PRO A 37 0.54 1.35 5.98
CA PRO A 37 0.25 2.76 5.74
C PRO A 37 1.29 3.68 6.40
N PHE A 38 1.73 4.69 5.67
CA PHE A 38 2.52 5.82 6.18
C PHE A 38 1.63 7.04 6.24
N THR A 39 1.68 7.79 7.34
CA THR A 39 0.74 8.88 7.61
C THR A 39 1.42 10.20 7.93
N LYS A 40 0.74 11.30 7.58
CA LYS A 40 1.06 12.67 8.00
C LYS A 40 0.62 12.86 9.46
N GLU A 41 1.05 13.95 10.09
CA GLU A 41 0.70 14.26 11.49
C GLU A 41 -0.81 14.42 11.71
N ASN A 42 -1.54 14.82 10.66
CA ASN A 42 -3.01 14.89 10.65
C ASN A 42 -3.69 13.53 10.36
N ALA A 43 -2.96 12.42 10.46
CA ALA A 43 -3.38 11.04 10.20
C ALA A 43 -3.81 10.72 8.75
N LYS A 44 -3.63 11.65 7.82
CA LYS A 44 -3.86 11.37 6.40
C LYS A 44 -2.75 10.52 5.81
N ILE A 45 -3.11 9.68 4.84
CA ILE A 45 -2.20 8.78 4.14
C ILE A 45 -1.18 9.61 3.34
N ILE A 46 0.08 9.22 3.44
CA ILE A 46 1.15 9.62 2.52
C ILE A 46 1.17 8.61 1.39
N ASP A 47 1.30 7.34 1.76
CA ASP A 47 1.19 6.19 0.89
C ASP A 47 0.89 4.93 1.73
N VAL A 48 0.53 3.83 1.07
CA VAL A 48 0.41 2.49 1.67
C VAL A 48 1.40 1.59 0.96
N CYS A 49 2.43 1.13 1.68
CA CYS A 49 3.56 0.48 1.04
C CYS A 49 3.71 -0.96 1.49
N ASP A 50 4.17 -1.82 0.58
CA ASP A 50 4.66 -3.15 0.90
C ASP A 50 6.14 -3.08 1.27
N VAL A 51 6.45 -3.57 2.46
CA VAL A 51 7.78 -3.63 3.06
C VAL A 51 8.33 -5.02 2.79
N ILE A 52 9.32 -5.14 1.91
CA ILE A 52 9.81 -6.45 1.44
C ILE A 52 11.32 -6.55 1.70
N PRO A 53 11.75 -7.40 2.66
CA PRO A 53 13.16 -7.65 2.92
C PRO A 53 13.84 -8.33 1.72
N VAL A 54 14.99 -7.81 1.30
CA VAL A 54 15.80 -8.35 0.19
C VAL A 54 17.27 -8.33 0.61
N GLY A 55 17.76 -9.47 1.09
CA GLY A 55 19.08 -9.54 1.74
C GLY A 55 19.12 -8.64 2.97
N ASP A 56 20.13 -7.78 3.05
CA ASP A 56 20.27 -6.79 4.14
C ASP A 56 19.49 -5.48 3.89
N ASN A 57 18.80 -5.38 2.75
CA ASN A 57 18.06 -4.20 2.34
C ASN A 57 16.54 -4.42 2.46
N ILE A 58 15.77 -3.34 2.30
CA ILE A 58 14.31 -3.41 2.16
C ILE A 58 13.92 -2.78 0.82
N ALA A 59 13.18 -3.52 0.00
CA ALA A 59 12.41 -2.96 -1.09
C ALA A 59 11.08 -2.46 -0.53
N LEU A 60 10.90 -1.14 -0.53
CA LEU A 60 9.65 -0.49 -0.15
C LEU A 60 8.88 -0.18 -1.44
N VAL A 61 7.78 -0.89 -1.65
CA VAL A 61 6.93 -0.76 -2.85
C VAL A 61 5.72 0.10 -2.51
N GLY A 62 5.54 1.22 -3.21
CA GLY A 62 4.42 2.14 -3.01
C GLY A 62 3.77 2.55 -4.33
N TYR A 63 2.92 3.57 -4.30
CA TYR A 63 2.30 4.12 -5.50
C TYR A 63 3.23 5.11 -6.19
N ALA A 64 3.36 5.04 -7.51
CA ALA A 64 4.31 5.87 -8.24
C ALA A 64 4.04 7.38 -8.07
N GLU A 65 2.77 7.80 -8.05
CA GLU A 65 2.42 9.21 -7.90
C GLU A 65 2.68 9.77 -6.49
N TYR A 66 2.76 8.91 -5.48
CA TYR A 66 3.00 9.32 -4.08
C TYR A 66 4.46 9.18 -3.67
N LYS A 67 5.32 8.74 -4.59
CA LYS A 67 6.75 8.50 -4.36
C LYS A 67 7.47 9.70 -3.75
N ASP A 68 7.29 10.89 -4.31
CA ASP A 68 8.05 12.07 -3.87
C ASP A 68 7.66 12.50 -2.45
N ASP A 69 6.37 12.42 -2.13
CA ASP A 69 5.84 12.66 -0.79
C ASP A 69 6.37 11.63 0.23
N LEU A 70 6.44 10.36 -0.18
CA LEU A 70 7.01 9.27 0.62
C LEU A 70 8.52 9.47 0.84
N VAL A 71 9.29 9.72 -0.21
CA VAL A 71 10.74 9.98 -0.12
C VAL A 71 11.02 11.19 0.77
N ASN A 72 10.26 12.27 0.62
CA ASN A 72 10.37 13.46 1.47
C ASN A 72 10.07 13.14 2.94
N HIS A 73 9.05 12.31 3.21
CA HIS A 73 8.70 11.88 4.56
C HIS A 73 9.81 11.05 5.21
N LEU A 74 10.35 10.07 4.50
CA LEU A 74 11.43 9.20 4.98
C LEU A 74 12.73 10.01 5.18
N SER A 75 13.13 10.81 4.18
CA SER A 75 14.41 11.53 4.16
C SER A 75 14.55 12.53 5.31
N LYS A 76 13.47 13.22 5.69
CA LYS A 76 13.46 14.13 6.85
C LYS A 76 13.80 13.44 8.18
N ARG A 77 13.74 12.11 8.23
CA ARG A 77 13.81 11.30 9.46
C ARG A 77 14.99 10.32 9.46
N ILE A 78 15.80 10.33 8.41
CA ILE A 78 17.00 9.49 8.28
C ILE A 78 18.18 9.99 9.13
N LEU A 79 18.13 11.23 9.63
CA LEU A 79 19.23 11.91 10.32
C LEU A 79 19.98 10.96 11.29
N ALA A 80 21.27 10.73 11.00
CA ALA A 80 22.24 9.94 11.75
C ALA A 80 22.23 8.39 11.63
N ARG A 81 21.41 7.77 10.76
CA ARG A 81 21.32 6.29 10.69
C ARG A 81 22.12 5.59 9.58
N GLY A 82 22.87 6.34 8.76
CA GLY A 82 23.56 5.76 7.61
C GLY A 82 22.61 5.10 6.61
N ILE A 83 21.32 5.49 6.63
CA ILE A 83 20.29 4.96 5.74
C ILE A 83 20.37 5.71 4.40
N SER A 84 20.34 4.96 3.31
CA SER A 84 20.20 5.48 1.95
C SER A 84 18.91 4.98 1.31
N ILE A 85 18.36 5.78 0.41
CA ILE A 85 17.16 5.45 -0.37
C ILE A 85 17.54 5.58 -1.85
N THR A 86 17.34 4.52 -2.62
CA THR A 86 17.58 4.49 -4.08
C THR A 86 16.30 4.10 -4.81
N ASP A 87 15.88 4.91 -5.78
CA ASP A 87 14.73 4.59 -6.65
C ASP A 87 15.16 3.59 -7.73
N ILE A 88 14.58 2.39 -7.69
CA ILE A 88 14.81 1.30 -8.64
C ILE A 88 13.55 0.95 -9.46
N SER A 89 12.55 1.84 -9.48
CA SER A 89 11.29 1.66 -10.21
C SER A 89 11.50 1.50 -11.71
N HIS A 90 12.55 2.12 -12.26
CA HIS A 90 12.87 2.02 -13.69
C HIS A 90 13.40 0.62 -14.09
N LEU A 91 13.86 -0.19 -13.13
CA LEU A 91 14.43 -1.52 -13.38
C LEU A 91 13.42 -2.65 -13.26
N ASN A 92 12.27 -2.40 -12.64
CA ASN A 92 11.30 -3.45 -12.29
C ASN A 92 9.87 -3.02 -12.61
N ASP A 93 9.02 -4.00 -12.88
CA ASP A 93 7.57 -3.85 -12.94
C ASP A 93 6.94 -4.59 -11.75
N VAL A 94 5.86 -4.05 -11.21
CA VAL A 94 5.10 -4.67 -10.11
C VAL A 94 3.79 -5.19 -10.64
N PHE A 95 3.49 -6.44 -10.31
CA PHE A 95 2.24 -7.11 -10.66
C PHE A 95 1.51 -7.53 -9.39
N ILE A 96 0.19 -7.40 -9.38
CA ILE A 96 -0.65 -7.77 -8.25
C ILE A 96 -1.89 -8.55 -8.69
N GLY A 97 -2.35 -9.48 -7.85
CA GLY A 97 -3.60 -10.20 -8.05
C GLY A 97 -3.55 -11.59 -7.44
N ILE A 98 -3.76 -12.60 -8.28
CA ILE A 98 -3.75 -14.01 -7.89
C ILE A 98 -2.46 -14.64 -8.41
N SER A 99 -1.79 -15.42 -7.58
CA SER A 99 -0.54 -16.10 -7.92
C SER A 99 -0.65 -16.81 -9.29
N PRO A 100 0.40 -16.75 -10.14
CA PRO A 100 0.47 -17.48 -11.40
C PRO A 100 1.03 -18.90 -11.17
N ASN A 101 0.91 -19.75 -12.18
CA ASN A 101 1.45 -21.12 -12.11
C ASN A 101 2.99 -21.15 -12.07
N THR A 102 3.61 -20.14 -12.67
CA THR A 102 5.06 -20.02 -12.81
C THR A 102 5.49 -18.60 -12.51
N VAL A 103 6.50 -18.46 -11.67
CA VAL A 103 7.14 -17.18 -11.36
C VAL A 103 8.44 -17.08 -12.16
N PRO A 104 8.68 -15.99 -12.91
CA PRO A 104 9.93 -15.82 -13.66
C PRO A 104 11.17 -15.80 -12.76
N ASP A 105 12.28 -16.36 -13.23
CA ASP A 105 13.55 -16.34 -12.51
C ASP A 105 14.03 -14.91 -12.20
N GLY A 106 14.35 -14.68 -10.93
CA GLY A 106 14.80 -13.38 -10.42
C GLY A 106 13.67 -12.42 -10.05
N ALA A 107 12.41 -12.86 -10.12
CA ALA A 107 11.31 -12.09 -9.55
C ALA A 107 11.24 -12.28 -8.03
N THR A 108 10.89 -11.20 -7.33
CA THR A 108 10.60 -11.22 -5.89
C THR A 108 9.10 -11.35 -5.69
N VAL A 109 8.68 -12.21 -4.76
CA VAL A 109 7.27 -12.46 -4.46
C VAL A 109 6.95 -11.98 -3.05
N HIS A 110 5.76 -11.43 -2.87
CA HIS A 110 5.27 -10.93 -1.61
C HIS A 110 3.75 -11.14 -1.49
N ASP A 111 3.27 -11.49 -0.30
CA ASP A 111 1.83 -11.49 -0.01
C ASP A 111 1.42 -10.12 0.54
N SER A 112 0.86 -9.28 -0.34
CA SER A 112 0.34 -7.96 0.02
C SER A 112 -1.10 -8.07 0.54
N THR A 113 -1.53 -7.08 1.30
CA THR A 113 -2.95 -6.90 1.69
C THR A 113 -3.86 -6.77 0.46
N PHE A 114 -3.33 -6.31 -0.68
CA PHE A 114 -4.10 -6.14 -1.91
C PHE A 114 -4.10 -7.38 -2.82
N GLY A 115 -3.37 -8.44 -2.45
CA GLY A 115 -3.25 -9.68 -3.21
C GLY A 115 -1.82 -10.20 -3.31
N TRP A 116 -1.65 -11.27 -4.07
CA TRP A 116 -0.32 -11.82 -4.36
C TRP A 116 0.44 -10.83 -5.26
N MET A 117 1.64 -10.42 -4.82
CA MET A 117 2.48 -9.44 -5.49
C MET A 117 3.74 -10.10 -6.06
N MET A 118 4.13 -9.64 -7.24
CA MET A 118 5.39 -9.99 -7.89
C MET A 118 6.10 -8.74 -8.39
N ILE A 119 7.36 -8.60 -8.00
CA ILE A 119 8.29 -7.60 -8.55
C ILE A 119 9.15 -8.31 -9.58
N CYS A 120 9.00 -7.96 -10.85
CA CYS A 120 9.70 -8.60 -11.95
C CYS A 120 10.70 -7.63 -12.60
N PRO A 121 11.97 -8.02 -12.81
CA PRO A 121 12.91 -7.20 -13.57
C PRO A 121 12.40 -6.97 -15.00
N LYS A 122 12.47 -5.73 -15.50
CA LYS A 122 12.00 -5.39 -16.86
C LYS A 122 12.72 -6.16 -17.95
N SER A 123 13.96 -6.60 -17.69
CA SER A 123 14.74 -7.46 -18.57
C SER A 123 14.10 -8.83 -18.85
N ARG A 124 13.14 -9.26 -18.03
CA ARG A 124 12.40 -10.52 -18.21
C ARG A 124 11.11 -10.39 -19.03
N SER A 125 10.67 -9.16 -19.34
CA SER A 125 9.50 -8.88 -20.20
C SER A 125 8.24 -9.68 -19.83
N TYR A 126 7.76 -9.55 -18.58
CA TYR A 126 6.50 -10.14 -18.14
C TYR A 126 5.31 -9.27 -18.58
N ARG A 127 4.16 -9.89 -18.90
CA ARG A 127 2.94 -9.17 -19.30
C ARG A 127 1.83 -9.38 -18.28
N SER A 128 1.08 -8.32 -17.98
CA SER A 128 -0.16 -8.45 -17.22
C SER A 128 -1.15 -9.34 -17.96
N THR A 129 -1.96 -10.05 -17.19
CA THR A 129 -3.03 -10.90 -17.72
C THR A 129 -4.41 -10.29 -17.47
N TRP A 130 -4.50 -9.32 -16.56
CA TRP A 130 -5.70 -8.53 -16.33
C TRP A 130 -5.59 -7.15 -16.95
N THR A 131 -6.70 -6.73 -17.52
CA THR A 131 -7.02 -5.35 -17.85
C THR A 131 -7.41 -4.56 -16.59
N GLU A 132 -7.50 -3.23 -16.70
CA GLU A 132 -8.00 -2.37 -15.62
C GLU A 132 -9.43 -2.73 -15.19
N GLU A 133 -10.28 -3.13 -16.14
CA GLU A 133 -11.68 -3.50 -15.87
C GLU A 133 -11.75 -4.81 -15.07
N GLU A 134 -11.00 -5.84 -15.47
CA GLU A 134 -10.95 -7.12 -14.74
C GLU A 134 -10.35 -6.95 -13.35
N TRP A 135 -9.32 -6.09 -13.22
CA TRP A 135 -8.75 -5.75 -11.93
C TRP A 135 -9.74 -5.02 -11.04
N SER A 136 -10.43 -4.01 -11.57
CA SER A 136 -11.46 -3.27 -10.84
C SER A 136 -12.61 -4.17 -10.39
N GLU A 137 -13.08 -5.08 -11.24
CA GLU A 137 -14.10 -6.06 -10.87
C GLU A 137 -13.60 -6.97 -9.76
N HIS A 138 -12.38 -7.49 -9.85
CA HIS A 138 -11.79 -8.32 -8.81
C HIS A 138 -11.70 -7.55 -7.47
N ARG A 139 -11.22 -6.31 -7.49
CA ARG A 139 -11.12 -5.48 -6.28
C ARG A 139 -12.49 -5.21 -5.65
N VAL A 140 -13.47 -4.81 -6.46
CA VAL A 140 -14.84 -4.56 -5.99
C VAL A 140 -15.41 -5.81 -5.34
N MET A 141 -15.34 -6.96 -6.02
CA MET A 141 -15.93 -8.20 -5.52
C MET A 141 -15.22 -8.79 -4.29
N ASN A 142 -14.01 -8.32 -3.97
CA ASN A 142 -13.26 -8.71 -2.78
C ASN A 142 -13.12 -7.57 -1.75
N SER A 143 -13.75 -6.41 -1.98
CA SER A 143 -13.62 -5.22 -1.14
C SER A 143 -12.18 -4.79 -0.90
N ILE A 144 -11.33 -4.88 -1.94
CA ILE A 144 -9.91 -4.52 -1.89
C ILE A 144 -9.75 -3.04 -2.25
N PRO A 145 -9.36 -2.17 -1.31
CA PRO A 145 -9.06 -0.77 -1.61
C PRO A 145 -7.76 -0.68 -2.41
N PHE A 146 -7.62 0.32 -3.28
CA PHE A 146 -6.39 0.50 -4.04
C PHE A 146 -6.01 1.97 -4.27
N HIS A 147 -4.73 2.19 -4.57
CA HIS A 147 -4.17 3.51 -4.82
C HIS A 147 -4.84 4.22 -5.99
N GLY A 148 -5.04 5.54 -5.86
CA GLY A 148 -5.74 6.35 -6.86
C GLY A 148 -7.27 6.24 -6.81
N HIS A 149 -7.81 5.27 -6.07
CA HIS A 149 -9.26 5.04 -5.91
C HIS A 149 -9.71 5.26 -4.46
N GLU A 150 -9.71 4.18 -3.66
CA GLU A 150 -10.08 4.19 -2.24
C GLU A 150 -8.95 4.77 -1.39
N ILE A 151 -7.69 4.55 -1.80
CA ILE A 151 -6.50 5.03 -1.09
C ILE A 151 -6.00 6.31 -1.75
N THR A 152 -6.20 7.43 -1.06
CA THR A 152 -5.81 8.77 -1.50
C THR A 152 -5.24 9.58 -0.34
N GLN A 153 -4.42 10.59 -0.65
CA GLN A 153 -3.75 11.40 0.37
C GLN A 153 -4.67 12.36 1.15
N ASP A 154 -5.94 12.50 0.78
CA ASP A 154 -6.94 13.24 1.55
C ASP A 154 -7.62 12.40 2.63
N ARG A 155 -7.40 11.07 2.63
CA ARG A 155 -8.03 10.09 3.51
C ARG A 155 -7.09 9.55 4.58
N HIS A 156 -7.65 8.90 5.58
CA HIS A 156 -6.93 8.19 6.64
C HIS A 156 -7.19 6.68 6.54
N PRO A 157 -6.35 5.80 7.11
CA PRO A 157 -6.48 4.35 6.94
C PRO A 157 -7.89 3.79 7.22
N TYR A 158 -8.54 4.21 8.32
CA TYR A 158 -9.89 3.73 8.67
C TYR A 158 -11.01 4.16 7.70
N SER A 159 -10.82 5.18 6.86
CA SER A 159 -11.85 5.51 5.86
C SER A 159 -11.76 4.61 4.63
N CYS A 160 -10.63 3.93 4.45
CA CYS A 160 -10.30 3.15 3.26
C CYS A 160 -10.40 1.64 3.48
N GLY A 161 -10.95 1.16 4.60
CA GLY A 161 -10.99 -0.27 4.92
C GLY A 161 -9.62 -0.87 5.31
N LEU A 162 -8.70 -0.04 5.81
CA LEU A 162 -7.34 -0.45 6.22
C LEU A 162 -7.22 -0.56 7.75
N GLU A 163 -8.32 -0.86 8.45
CA GLU A 163 -8.34 -0.92 9.92
C GLU A 163 -7.34 -1.93 10.48
N THR A 164 -7.18 -3.06 9.78
CA THR A 164 -6.27 -4.15 10.16
C THR A 164 -4.80 -3.75 10.06
N LEU A 165 -4.48 -2.71 9.29
CA LEU A 165 -3.11 -2.19 9.12
C LEU A 165 -2.79 -1.04 10.08
N VAL A 166 -3.67 -0.73 11.03
CA VAL A 166 -3.40 0.23 12.11
C VAL A 166 -3.22 -0.54 13.41
N HIS A 167 -1.97 -0.83 13.76
CA HIS A 167 -1.65 -1.67 14.89
C HIS A 167 -2.02 -0.95 16.22
N PRO A 168 -2.88 -1.55 17.05
CA PRO A 168 -3.51 -0.87 18.17
C PRO A 168 -2.58 -0.61 19.36
N GLN A 169 -1.49 -1.36 19.47
CA GLN A 169 -0.61 -1.40 20.65
C GLN A 169 0.87 -1.24 20.29
N LYS A 170 1.20 -0.77 19.08
CA LYS A 170 2.61 -0.59 18.70
C LYS A 170 3.16 0.70 19.29
N GLY A 171 4.49 0.84 19.19
CA GLY A 171 5.20 2.06 19.56
C GLY A 171 4.70 3.30 18.81
N CYS A 172 5.21 4.46 19.20
CA CYS A 172 4.79 5.74 18.64
C CYS A 172 5.03 5.80 17.12
N TYR A 173 4.02 6.28 16.39
CA TYR A 173 4.11 6.58 14.96
C TYR A 173 3.34 7.87 14.64
N ILE A 174 3.57 8.41 13.44
CA ILE A 174 3.09 9.73 13.05
C ILE A 174 1.58 9.70 12.80
N GLY A 175 0.82 10.55 13.49
CA GLY A 175 -0.64 10.58 13.39
C GLY A 175 -1.37 9.58 14.31
N GLN A 176 -0.65 8.84 15.16
CA GLN A 176 -1.21 7.85 16.08
C GLN A 176 -2.26 8.42 17.03
N GLU A 177 -2.06 9.63 17.57
CA GLU A 177 -3.00 10.26 18.50
C GLU A 177 -4.40 10.39 17.88
N ILE A 178 -4.46 10.89 16.65
CA ILE A 178 -5.71 11.11 15.92
C ILE A 178 -6.37 9.77 15.60
N LEU A 179 -5.63 8.79 15.08
CA LEU A 179 -6.17 7.46 14.78
C LEU A 179 -6.67 6.75 16.05
N THR A 180 -5.93 6.81 17.14
CA THR A 180 -6.34 6.23 18.43
C THR A 180 -7.63 6.87 18.92
N ARG A 181 -7.73 8.20 18.84
CA ARG A 181 -8.93 8.94 19.21
C ARG A 181 -10.15 8.56 18.35
N MET A 182 -9.99 8.41 17.03
CA MET A 182 -11.06 7.95 16.14
C MET A 182 -11.56 6.57 16.54
N ARG A 183 -10.64 5.64 16.78
CA ARG A 183 -10.94 4.26 17.18
C ARG A 183 -11.69 4.20 18.51
N THR A 184 -11.19 4.87 19.55
CA THR A 184 -11.81 4.88 20.89
C THR A 184 -13.21 5.47 20.88
N ARG A 185 -13.47 6.45 20.01
CA ARG A 185 -14.80 7.09 19.89
C ARG A 185 -15.76 6.32 18.99
N GLY A 186 -15.30 5.29 18.27
CA GLY A 186 -16.09 4.59 17.26
C GLY A 186 -16.56 5.50 16.12
N LYS A 187 -15.85 6.60 15.85
CA LYS A 187 -16.21 7.59 14.83
C LYS A 187 -15.02 7.89 13.94
N THR A 188 -15.02 7.27 12.77
CA THR A 188 -14.04 7.50 11.69
C THR A 188 -14.53 8.56 10.70
N GLY A 189 -15.83 8.84 10.69
CA GLY A 189 -16.45 9.91 9.91
C GLY A 189 -16.75 9.51 8.48
N LYS A 190 -15.85 8.76 7.82
CA LYS A 190 -16.12 8.06 6.56
C LYS A 190 -15.65 6.61 6.63
N THR A 191 -16.31 5.75 5.87
CA THR A 191 -16.02 4.31 5.75
C THR A 191 -16.20 3.85 4.31
N MET A 192 -15.48 2.78 3.95
CA MET A 192 -15.59 2.12 2.66
C MET A 192 -16.77 1.14 2.66
N HIS A 193 -17.53 1.14 1.56
CA HIS A 193 -18.67 0.25 1.36
C HIS A 193 -18.59 -0.40 -0.02
N ARG A 194 -19.07 -1.64 -0.12
CA ARG A 194 -19.39 -2.31 -1.37
C ARG A 194 -20.90 -2.39 -1.51
N GLU A 195 -21.43 -1.83 -2.59
CA GLU A 195 -22.88 -1.64 -2.78
C GLU A 195 -23.32 -2.09 -4.18
N LEU A 196 -24.57 -2.54 -4.32
CA LEU A 196 -25.15 -2.89 -5.62
C LEU A 196 -25.30 -1.65 -6.50
N ASN A 197 -24.99 -1.78 -7.78
CA ASN A 197 -25.14 -0.70 -8.75
C ASN A 197 -26.63 -0.33 -8.99
N PRO A 198 -26.95 0.93 -9.33
CA PRO A 198 -26.02 2.06 -9.49
C PRO A 198 -25.64 2.71 -8.14
N VAL A 199 -24.39 3.17 -8.04
CA VAL A 199 -23.88 3.88 -6.86
C VAL A 199 -23.42 5.29 -7.26
N GLU A 200 -23.99 6.31 -6.60
CA GLU A 200 -23.56 7.69 -6.79
C GLU A 200 -22.18 7.93 -6.16
N ASN A 201 -21.28 8.60 -6.88
CA ASN A 201 -19.91 8.92 -6.42
C ASN A 201 -19.09 7.68 -6.03
N ALA A 202 -19.23 6.58 -6.78
CA ALA A 202 -18.38 5.41 -6.64
C ALA A 202 -16.90 5.77 -6.85
N THR A 203 -16.02 5.16 -6.04
CA THR A 203 -14.56 5.27 -6.19
C THR A 203 -14.01 4.25 -7.18
N THR A 204 -14.65 3.08 -7.26
CA THR A 204 -14.38 2.05 -8.26
C THR A 204 -15.71 1.43 -8.69
N VAL A 205 -15.95 1.35 -10.00
CA VAL A 205 -17.18 0.76 -10.57
C VAL A 205 -16.87 -0.63 -11.11
N GLY A 206 -17.58 -1.63 -10.62
CA GLY A 206 -17.63 -2.98 -11.19
C GLY A 206 -18.92 -3.23 -11.95
N HIS A 207 -19.14 -4.45 -12.42
CA HIS A 207 -20.31 -4.85 -13.21
C HIS A 207 -21.60 -4.83 -12.39
N THR A 208 -21.58 -5.49 -11.23
CA THR A 208 -22.77 -5.65 -10.37
C THR A 208 -22.73 -4.76 -9.13
N HIS A 209 -21.54 -4.45 -8.64
CA HIS A 209 -21.31 -3.67 -7.44
C HIS A 209 -20.32 -2.54 -7.73
N SER A 210 -20.25 -1.58 -6.82
CA SER A 210 -19.21 -0.56 -6.78
C SER A 210 -18.65 -0.43 -5.37
N LEU A 211 -17.40 0.06 -5.28
CA LEU A 211 -16.85 0.57 -4.04
C LEU A 211 -17.15 2.07 -3.92
N SER A 212 -17.44 2.50 -2.70
CA SER A 212 -17.68 3.90 -2.38
C SER A 212 -17.15 4.25 -0.99
N ILE A 213 -16.91 5.54 -0.76
CA ILE A 213 -16.49 6.06 0.55
C ILE A 213 -17.56 7.04 1.03
N LYS A 214 -18.31 6.64 2.06
CA LYS A 214 -19.49 7.38 2.55
C LYS A 214 -19.32 7.75 4.02
N ARG A 215 -20.14 8.71 4.50
CA ARG A 215 -20.15 9.05 5.92
C ARG A 215 -20.76 7.90 6.73
N SER A 216 -20.05 7.48 7.77
CA SER A 216 -20.47 6.46 8.74
C SER A 216 -21.46 7.01 9.75
#